data_AF-A0A9P8CMY8-F1
#
_entry.id   AF-A0A9P8CMY8-F1
#
_cell.length_a   1.000
_cell.length_b   1.000
_cell.length_c   1.000
_cell.angle_alpha   90.00
_cell.angle_beta   90.00
_cell.angle_gamma   90.00
#
_symmetry.space_group_name_H-M   'P 1'
#
loop_
_entity.id
_entity.type
_entity.pdbx_description
1 polymer ?
#
loop_
_entity_poly.entity_id
_entity_poly.type
_entity_poly.pdbx_seq_one_letter_code
_entity_poly.pdbx_strand_id
1 'polypeptide(L)'
;MSQKHQPIPNGPPPPYPQEHQSDQLEAPATQVPQPRSSNWENGICSCFSQCDTCLMSCCLPCITYGKTQTRMRDPSLRSYSALNGDCLIFGLLSLGALNWIIQTSTRAQMRRNFSIEGSCCGDCLTVFFCPCCAVGQEEMEAQTRLQGDQTGYRMSEGMNYPS
;
A
#
# COMPACT_ATOMS: atom_id res chain seq x y z
N MET A 1 -5.27 -65.82 30.94
CA MET A 1 -4.59 -64.55 31.31
C MET A 1 -3.18 -64.62 30.76
N SER A 2 -3.02 -64.37 29.47
CA SER A 2 -2.72 -63.07 28.86
C SER A 2 -1.21 -62.84 28.75
N GLN A 3 -0.81 -62.67 27.48
CA GLN A 3 0.52 -62.69 26.88
C GLN A 3 1.55 -61.71 27.44
N LYS A 4 2.80 -62.17 27.32
CA LYS A 4 4.06 -61.41 27.29
C LYS A 4 3.96 -60.15 26.43
N HIS A 5 4.45 -59.02 26.94
CA HIS A 5 4.85 -57.87 26.11
C HIS A 5 6.37 -57.90 25.92
N GLN A 6 6.80 -58.15 24.68
CA GLN A 6 8.13 -57.80 24.19
C GLN A 6 8.05 -56.40 23.53
N PRO A 7 9.12 -55.59 23.58
CA PRO A 7 9.16 -54.27 22.95
C PRO A 7 9.27 -54.36 21.43
N ILE A 8 8.57 -53.47 20.73
CA ILE A 8 8.52 -53.38 19.26
C ILE A 8 9.72 -52.55 18.75
N PRO A 9 10.42 -52.95 17.67
CA PRO A 9 11.55 -52.21 17.10
C PRO A 9 11.11 -50.92 16.39
N ASN A 10 11.91 -49.85 16.53
CA ASN A 10 11.76 -48.60 15.79
C ASN A 10 12.16 -48.81 14.31
N GLY A 11 11.16 -48.89 13.43
CA GLY A 11 11.36 -48.78 11.98
C GLY A 11 11.35 -47.32 11.51
N PRO A 12 11.99 -46.98 10.37
CA PRO A 12 11.93 -45.63 9.80
C PRO A 12 10.50 -45.29 9.35
N PRO A 13 10.10 -44.00 9.37
CA PRO A 13 8.76 -43.58 8.99
C PRO A 13 8.45 -43.89 7.52
N PRO A 14 7.18 -44.14 7.17
CA PRO A 14 6.78 -44.41 5.80
C PRO A 14 7.08 -43.21 4.88
N PRO A 15 7.43 -43.43 3.60
CA PRO A 15 7.55 -42.35 2.63
C PRO A 15 6.19 -41.64 2.50
N TYR A 16 6.20 -40.31 2.57
CA TYR A 16 5.02 -39.49 2.30
C TYR A 16 4.46 -39.80 0.90
N PRO A 17 3.11 -39.89 0.73
CA PRO A 17 2.51 -39.97 -0.59
C PRO A 17 2.87 -38.73 -1.42
N GLN A 18 3.49 -38.94 -2.58
CA GLN A 18 3.69 -37.91 -3.59
C GLN A 18 2.32 -37.53 -4.19
N GLU A 19 1.87 -36.31 -3.93
CA GLU A 19 0.66 -35.79 -4.59
C GLU A 19 0.96 -35.52 -6.07
N HIS A 20 0.02 -36.03 -6.87
CA HIS A 20 0.03 -36.10 -8.32
C HIS A 20 0.23 -34.73 -8.98
N GLN A 21 1.11 -34.71 -9.98
CA GLN A 21 1.23 -33.66 -10.96
C GLN A 21 -0.04 -33.63 -11.81
N SER A 22 -0.94 -32.67 -11.55
CA SER A 22 -2.12 -32.42 -12.37
C SER A 22 -1.73 -31.66 -13.62
N ASP A 23 -2.07 -32.23 -14.78
CA ASP A 23 -2.00 -31.65 -16.11
C ASP A 23 -2.37 -30.16 -16.11
N GLN A 24 -1.44 -29.32 -16.59
CA GLN A 24 -1.69 -27.92 -16.91
C GLN A 24 -2.56 -27.86 -18.16
N LEU A 25 -3.89 -27.94 -17.97
CA LEU A 25 -4.83 -27.40 -18.94
C LEU A 25 -4.96 -25.91 -18.65
N GLU A 26 -4.38 -25.10 -19.53
CA GLU A 26 -4.34 -23.64 -19.48
C GLU A 26 -5.78 -23.06 -19.40
N ALA A 27 -6.21 -22.73 -18.19
CA ALA A 27 -7.40 -21.94 -17.95
C ALA A 27 -6.99 -20.46 -17.87
N PRO A 28 -7.75 -19.52 -18.48
CA PRO A 28 -7.40 -18.10 -18.41
C PRO A 28 -7.37 -17.64 -16.95
N ALA A 29 -6.25 -17.04 -16.55
CA ALA A 29 -5.99 -16.61 -15.19
C ALA A 29 -7.03 -15.59 -14.72
N THR A 30 -8.07 -16.05 -14.01
CA THR A 30 -8.88 -15.18 -13.15
C THR A 30 -7.99 -14.78 -11.98
N GLN A 31 -7.40 -13.59 -12.05
CA GLN A 31 -6.67 -13.01 -10.93
C GLN A 31 -7.64 -12.79 -9.77
N VAL A 32 -7.54 -13.65 -8.75
CA VAL A 32 -8.19 -13.41 -7.46
C VAL A 32 -7.64 -12.09 -6.93
N PRO A 33 -8.48 -11.07 -6.62
CA PRO A 33 -8.00 -9.85 -6.00
C PRO A 33 -7.28 -10.22 -4.70
N GLN A 34 -5.97 -9.95 -4.65
CA GLN A 34 -5.19 -10.16 -3.43
C GLN A 34 -5.81 -9.30 -2.31
N PRO A 35 -6.02 -9.84 -1.10
CA PRO A 35 -6.49 -9.03 0.02
C PRO A 35 -5.47 -7.91 0.26
N ARG A 36 -5.92 -6.65 0.18
CA ARG A 36 -5.05 -5.49 0.44
C ARG A 36 -4.43 -5.65 1.82
N SER A 37 -3.11 -5.46 1.92
CA SER A 37 -2.40 -5.56 3.20
C SER A 37 -2.91 -4.50 4.17
N SER A 38 -3.09 -4.87 5.43
CA SER A 38 -3.45 -3.95 6.52
C SER A 38 -2.26 -3.11 7.00
N ASN A 39 -1.12 -3.14 6.30
CA ASN A 39 0.10 -2.40 6.65
C ASN A 39 0.48 -1.45 5.51
N TRP A 40 1.30 -0.44 5.80
CA TRP A 40 1.89 0.39 4.75
C TRP A 40 2.65 -0.49 3.76
N GLU A 41 2.35 -0.40 2.47
CA GLU A 41 3.03 -1.17 1.43
C GLU A 41 4.44 -0.64 1.19
N ASN A 42 4.61 0.67 1.34
CA ASN A 42 5.90 1.34 1.24
C ASN A 42 6.43 1.61 2.64
N GLY A 43 7.72 1.32 2.89
CA GLY A 43 8.41 1.73 4.10
C GLY A 43 8.61 3.24 4.16
N ILE A 44 8.86 3.78 5.36
CA ILE A 44 9.01 5.23 5.54
C ILE A 44 10.17 5.81 4.69
N CYS A 45 11.27 5.06 4.59
CA CYS A 45 12.43 5.42 3.77
C CYS A 45 12.38 4.82 2.37
N SER A 46 11.27 4.22 1.94
CA SER A 46 11.17 3.63 0.60
C SER A 46 11.20 4.69 -0.51
N CYS A 47 11.05 5.98 -0.18
CA CYS A 47 11.29 7.06 -1.13
C CYS A 47 12.71 7.02 -1.72
N PHE A 48 13.74 6.53 -1.01
CA PHE A 48 15.10 6.42 -1.57
C PHE A 48 15.20 5.43 -2.73
N SER A 49 14.28 4.46 -2.84
CA SER A 49 14.20 3.56 -3.99
C SER A 49 13.68 4.26 -5.24
N GLN A 50 12.98 5.40 -5.08
CA GLN A 50 12.50 6.27 -6.15
C GLN A 50 13.08 7.67 -5.94
N CYS A 51 14.34 7.86 -6.35
CA CYS A 51 15.10 9.09 -6.12
C CYS A 51 14.32 10.37 -6.45
N ASP A 52 13.53 10.37 -7.51
CA ASP A 52 12.72 11.53 -7.93
C ASP A 52 11.66 11.89 -6.88
N THR A 53 10.94 10.90 -6.35
CA THR A 53 9.93 11.10 -5.30
C THR A 53 10.57 11.58 -4.01
N CYS A 54 11.72 11.00 -3.63
CA CYS A 54 12.46 11.46 -2.45
C CYS A 54 12.95 12.89 -2.61
N LEU A 55 13.50 13.25 -3.77
CA LEU A 55 14.03 14.59 -4.01
C LEU A 55 12.89 15.61 -3.99
N MET A 56 11.75 15.29 -4.63
CA MET A 56 10.58 16.16 -4.62
C MET A 56 9.96 16.28 -3.23
N SER A 57 9.89 15.20 -2.44
CA SER A 57 9.35 15.27 -1.08
C SER A 57 10.30 15.97 -0.10
N CYS A 58 11.61 15.94 -0.34
CA CYS A 58 12.61 16.64 0.46
C CYS A 58 12.72 18.13 0.11
N CYS A 59 12.85 18.46 -1.18
CA CYS A 59 13.11 19.83 -1.63
C CYS A 59 11.82 20.64 -1.79
N LEU A 60 10.70 19.98 -2.14
CA LEU A 60 9.41 20.61 -2.43
C LEU A 60 8.27 19.83 -1.73
N PRO A 61 8.32 19.70 -0.39
CA PRO A 61 7.35 18.89 0.36
C PRO A 61 5.91 19.37 0.18
N CYS A 62 5.69 20.69 0.02
CA CYS A 62 4.36 21.27 -0.19
C CYS A 62 3.72 20.83 -1.52
N ILE A 63 4.49 20.76 -2.60
CA ILE A 63 4.01 20.31 -3.91
C ILE A 63 3.66 18.83 -3.85
N THR A 64 4.53 18.03 -3.22
CA THR A 64 4.31 16.59 -3.06
C THR A 64 3.06 16.33 -2.22
N TYR A 65 2.93 17.01 -1.07
CA TYR A 65 1.71 16.93 -0.24
C TYR A 65 0.45 17.34 -1.02
N GLY A 66 0.50 18.46 -1.75
CA GLY A 66 -0.63 18.91 -2.56
C GLY A 66 -1.01 17.93 -3.67
N LYS A 67 -0.03 17.23 -4.24
CA LYS A 67 -0.25 16.14 -5.21
C LYS A 67 -0.92 14.94 -4.54
N THR A 68 -0.43 14.50 -3.39
CA THR A 68 -1.04 13.41 -2.60
C THR A 68 -2.50 13.72 -2.29
N GLN A 69 -2.79 14.91 -1.78
CA GLN A 69 -4.16 15.32 -1.45
C GLN A 69 -5.06 15.38 -2.70
N THR A 70 -4.54 15.83 -3.84
CA THR A 70 -5.31 15.81 -5.09
C THR A 70 -5.58 14.37 -5.53
N ARG A 71 -4.58 13.48 -5.46
CA ARG A 71 -4.70 12.07 -5.82
C ARG A 71 -5.72 11.34 -4.95
N MET A 72 -5.70 11.62 -3.65
CA MET A 72 -6.67 11.07 -2.69
C MET A 72 -8.13 11.47 -3.00
N ARG A 73 -8.34 12.61 -3.68
CA ARG A 73 -9.67 13.06 -4.13
C ARG A 73 -10.02 12.60 -5.54
N ASP A 74 -9.06 12.65 -6.46
CA ASP A 74 -9.16 12.20 -7.84
C ASP A 74 -7.87 11.46 -8.24
N PRO A 75 -7.90 10.11 -8.29
CA PRO A 75 -6.72 9.33 -8.62
C PRO A 75 -6.18 9.57 -10.04
N SER A 76 -7.01 10.09 -10.96
CA SER A 76 -6.60 10.38 -12.34
C SER A 76 -5.75 11.65 -12.47
N LEU A 77 -5.70 12.49 -11.43
CA LEU A 77 -4.98 13.77 -11.39
C LEU A 77 -5.30 14.71 -12.57
N ARG A 78 -6.50 14.61 -13.16
CA ARG A 78 -6.87 15.36 -14.38
C ARG A 78 -6.84 16.88 -14.20
N SER A 79 -7.25 17.36 -13.04
CA SER A 79 -7.31 18.78 -12.68
C SER A 79 -6.15 19.20 -11.77
N TYR A 80 -5.09 18.40 -11.68
CA TYR A 80 -3.95 18.70 -10.82
C TYR A 80 -3.14 19.90 -11.33
N SER A 81 -2.78 20.77 -10.39
CA SER A 81 -1.81 21.85 -10.57
C SER A 81 -0.79 21.79 -9.42
N ALA A 82 0.49 22.04 -9.72
CA ALA A 82 1.57 21.93 -8.75
C ALA A 82 1.40 22.90 -7.56
N LEU A 83 0.96 24.12 -7.84
CA LEU A 83 0.66 25.14 -6.83
C LEU A 83 -0.84 25.21 -6.55
N ASN A 84 -1.38 24.14 -5.98
CA ASN A 84 -2.79 24.06 -5.59
C ASN A 84 -3.02 24.57 -4.15
N GLY A 85 -4.29 24.64 -3.73
CA GLY A 85 -4.66 25.11 -2.40
C GLY A 85 -4.00 24.33 -1.25
N ASP A 86 -3.92 23.00 -1.36
CA ASP A 86 -3.26 22.17 -0.35
C ASP A 86 -1.75 22.45 -0.26
N CYS A 87 -1.09 22.68 -1.40
CA CYS A 87 0.32 23.09 -1.45
C CYS A 87 0.52 24.44 -0.75
N LEU A 88 -0.36 25.42 -0.99
CA LEU A 88 -0.27 26.73 -0.33
C LEU A 88 -0.52 26.61 1.17
N ILE A 89 -1.53 25.85 1.60
CA ILE A 89 -1.83 25.61 3.02
C ILE A 89 -0.64 24.94 3.71
N PHE A 90 -0.08 23.89 3.10
CA PHE A 90 1.08 23.19 3.65
C PHE A 90 2.31 24.10 3.71
N GLY A 91 2.57 24.87 2.65
CA GLY A 91 3.67 25.84 2.61
C GLY A 91 3.54 26.89 3.72
N LEU A 92 2.35 27.49 3.88
CA LEU A 92 2.08 28.48 4.92
C LEU A 92 2.24 27.91 6.33
N LEU A 93 1.70 26.72 6.60
CA LEU A 93 1.87 26.06 7.90
C LEU A 93 3.32 25.65 8.16
N SER A 94 4.10 25.36 7.11
CA SER A 94 5.52 25.05 7.23
C SER A 94 6.33 26.26 7.71
N LEU A 95 5.93 27.49 7.36
CA LEU A 95 6.57 28.72 7.88
C LEU A 95 6.46 28.85 9.41
N GLY A 96 5.37 28.33 9.98
CA GLY A 96 5.14 28.29 11.42
C GLY A 96 5.55 26.98 12.10
N ALA A 97 6.19 26.04 11.37
CA ALA A 97 6.46 24.67 11.85
C ALA A 97 5.21 23.90 12.35
N LEU A 98 4.03 24.21 11.78
CA LEU A 98 2.74 23.57 12.10
C LEU A 98 2.28 22.57 11.03
N ASN A 99 3.07 22.34 10.00
CA ASN A 99 2.75 21.41 8.91
C ASN A 99 2.52 19.96 9.39
N TRP A 100 3.15 19.56 10.51
CA TRP A 100 3.00 18.23 11.09
C TRP A 100 1.56 17.90 11.47
N ILE A 101 0.74 18.92 11.81
CA ILE A 101 -0.65 18.74 12.20
C ILE A 101 -1.47 18.22 11.02
N ILE A 102 -1.36 18.88 9.87
CA ILE A 102 -2.09 18.48 8.66
C ILE A 102 -1.52 17.18 8.08
N GLN A 103 -0.20 16.97 8.16
CA GLN A 103 0.43 15.73 7.70
C GLN A 103 -0.04 14.53 8.53
N THR A 104 -0.06 14.65 9.86
CA THR A 104 -0.61 13.61 10.74
C THR A 104 -2.09 13.34 10.43
N SER A 105 -2.89 14.39 10.18
CA SER A 105 -4.29 14.24 9.76
C SER A 105 -4.43 13.47 8.44
N THR A 106 -3.58 13.74 7.45
CA THR A 106 -3.55 13.01 6.19
C THR A 106 -3.19 11.53 6.38
N ARG A 107 -2.20 11.22 7.23
CA ARG A 107 -1.88 9.82 7.57
C ARG A 107 -3.05 9.11 8.22
N ALA A 108 -3.73 9.77 9.17
CA ALA A 108 -4.92 9.22 9.80
C ALA A 108 -6.07 8.99 8.79
N GLN A 109 -6.25 9.89 7.82
CA GLN A 109 -7.22 9.72 6.74
C GLN A 109 -6.87 8.54 5.83
N MET A 110 -5.60 8.40 5.42
CA MET A 110 -5.18 7.25 4.61
C MET A 110 -5.34 5.93 5.33
N ARG A 111 -5.05 5.87 6.64
CA ARG A 111 -5.30 4.67 7.45
C ARG A 111 -6.77 4.27 7.43
N ARG A 112 -7.68 5.25 7.52
CA ARG A 112 -9.13 5.00 7.43
C ARG A 112 -9.56 4.59 6.03
N ASN A 113 -9.05 5.24 4.99
CA ASN A 113 -9.44 4.99 3.60
C ASN A 113 -8.92 3.65 3.07
N PHE A 114 -7.73 3.24 3.50
CA PHE A 114 -7.06 2.03 3.03
C PHE A 114 -7.05 0.89 4.06
N SER A 115 -7.71 1.05 5.21
CA SER A 115 -7.73 0.08 6.31
C SER A 115 -6.32 -0.31 6.80
N ILE A 116 -5.42 0.67 6.94
CA ILE A 116 -4.03 0.46 7.40
C ILE A 116 -3.95 0.57 8.93
N GLU A 117 -3.40 -0.45 9.58
CA GLU A 117 -3.16 -0.55 11.02
C GLU A 117 -2.12 0.46 11.52
N GLY A 118 -2.45 1.15 12.61
CA GLY A 118 -1.51 1.95 13.40
C GLY A 118 -2.22 3.00 14.25
N SER A 119 -1.45 3.96 14.77
CA SER A 119 -1.94 4.94 15.75
C SER A 119 -1.53 6.36 15.41
N CYS A 120 -2.33 7.33 15.87
CA CYS A 120 -2.05 8.76 15.73
C CYS A 120 -0.69 9.14 16.36
N CYS A 121 -0.33 8.55 17.50
CA CYS A 121 0.96 8.77 18.14
C CYS A 121 2.14 8.32 17.25
N GLY A 122 2.02 7.13 16.63
CA GLY A 122 3.02 6.64 15.69
C GLY A 122 3.17 7.54 14.45
N ASP A 123 2.06 8.11 13.97
CA ASP A 123 2.07 9.06 12.87
C ASP A 123 2.74 10.38 13.26
N CYS A 124 2.43 10.94 14.43
CA CYS A 124 3.09 12.15 14.94
C CYS A 124 4.62 12.00 15.00
N LEU A 125 5.10 10.88 15.58
CA LEU A 125 6.54 10.63 15.69
C LEU A 125 7.18 10.49 14.30
N THR A 126 6.54 9.77 13.39
CA THR A 126 7.04 9.57 12.02
C THR A 126 7.22 10.91 11.28
N VAL A 127 6.18 11.74 11.34
CA VAL A 127 6.16 13.08 10.75
C VAL A 127 7.20 14.00 11.40
N PHE A 128 7.40 13.90 12.72
CA PHE A 128 8.36 14.74 13.44
C PHE A 128 9.81 14.37 13.12
N PHE A 129 10.15 13.08 13.05
CA PHE A 129 11.54 12.63 12.84
C PHE A 129 11.98 12.66 11.38
N CYS A 130 11.10 12.35 10.42
CA CYS A 130 11.41 12.50 9.00
C CYS A 130 10.17 12.96 8.21
N PRO A 131 9.85 14.27 8.22
CA PRO A 131 8.67 14.78 7.53
C PRO A 131 8.74 14.58 6.02
N CYS A 132 9.91 14.68 5.39
CA CYS A 132 10.05 14.46 3.94
C CYS A 132 9.85 12.99 3.54
N CYS A 133 10.33 12.05 4.35
CA CYS A 133 10.11 10.63 4.18
C CYS A 133 8.61 10.31 4.33
N ALA A 134 7.96 10.90 5.32
CA ALA A 134 6.53 10.74 5.55
C ALA A 134 5.72 11.20 4.33
N VAL A 135 5.95 12.41 3.81
CA VAL A 135 5.28 12.90 2.59
C VAL A 135 5.54 12.00 1.39
N GLY A 136 6.78 11.54 1.21
CA GLY A 136 7.14 10.63 0.12
C GLY A 136 6.41 9.30 0.21
N GLN A 137 6.40 8.67 1.40
CA GLN A 137 5.65 7.44 1.66
C GLN A 137 4.17 7.64 1.38
N GLU A 138 3.58 8.76 1.77
CA GLU A 138 2.17 9.07 1.57
C GLU A 138 1.80 9.14 0.08
N GLU A 139 2.60 9.83 -0.73
CA GLU A 139 2.38 9.88 -2.19
C GLU A 139 2.54 8.51 -2.86
N MET A 140 3.54 7.73 -2.45
CA MET A 140 3.77 6.38 -2.97
C MET A 140 2.62 5.43 -2.61
N GLU A 141 2.14 5.49 -1.37
CA GLU A 141 1.01 4.69 -0.91
C GLU A 141 -0.27 5.05 -1.67
N ALA A 142 -0.56 6.35 -1.79
CA ALA A 142 -1.69 6.83 -2.59
C ALA A 142 -1.55 6.41 -4.06
N GLN A 143 -0.33 6.39 -4.61
CA GLN A 143 -0.09 5.91 -5.96
C GLN A 143 -0.48 4.45 -6.12
N THR A 144 0.15 3.58 -5.33
CA THR A 144 0.05 2.13 -5.50
C THR A 144 -1.38 1.66 -5.31
N ARG A 145 -2.04 2.15 -4.25
CA ARG A 145 -3.38 1.68 -3.89
C ARG A 145 -4.47 2.22 -4.82
N LEU A 146 -4.38 3.48 -5.26
CA LEU A 146 -5.43 4.08 -6.08
C LEU A 146 -5.27 3.76 -7.57
N GLN A 147 -4.06 3.56 -8.07
CA GLN A 147 -3.83 3.11 -9.45
C GLN A 147 -4.16 1.62 -9.63
N GLY A 148 -3.90 0.79 -8.60
CA GLY A 148 -4.33 -0.61 -8.60
C GLY A 148 -5.86 -0.76 -8.68
N ASP A 149 -6.59 0.09 -7.97
CA ASP A 149 -8.06 0.09 -7.97
C ASP A 149 -8.64 0.48 -9.35
N GLN A 150 -8.05 1.49 -10.03
CA GLN A 150 -8.46 1.86 -11.39
C GLN A 150 -8.18 0.78 -12.45
N THR A 151 -7.07 0.05 -12.29
CA THR A 151 -6.72 -1.03 -13.23
C THR A 151 -7.67 -2.21 -13.09
N GLY A 152 -8.09 -2.53 -11.85
CA GLY A 152 -9.10 -3.56 -11.58
C GLY A 152 -10.51 -3.22 -12.07
N TYR A 153 -10.84 -1.93 -12.22
CA TYR A 153 -12.15 -1.47 -12.72
C TYR A 153 -12.21 -1.23 -14.24
N ARG A 154 -11.18 -1.58 -15.04
CA ARG A 154 -11.33 -1.57 -16.50
C ARG A 154 -12.33 -2.66 -16.90
N MET A 155 -13.59 -2.27 -17.14
CA MET A 155 -14.64 -3.14 -17.66
C MET A 155 -14.14 -3.82 -18.95
N SER A 156 -14.33 -5.13 -19.04
CA SER A 156 -14.13 -5.89 -20.27
C SER A 156 -15.10 -5.39 -21.35
N GLU A 157 -14.59 -4.55 -22.25
CA GLU A 157 -15.33 -4.02 -23.39
C GLU A 157 -15.54 -5.15 -24.41
N GLY A 158 -16.69 -5.84 -24.34
CA GLY A 158 -17.00 -6.88 -25.33
C GLY A 158 -18.04 -7.95 -25.00
N MET A 159 -19.00 -7.76 -24.09
CA MET A 159 -20.15 -8.69 -24.03
C MET A 159 -21.14 -8.38 -25.17
N ASN A 160 -20.88 -8.95 -26.35
CA ASN A 160 -21.86 -9.03 -27.42
C ASN A 160 -22.91 -10.10 -27.05
N TYR A 161 -24.16 -9.71 -26.87
CA TYR A 161 -25.25 -10.66 -26.63
C TYR A 161 -25.75 -11.21 -27.97
N PRO A 162 -25.82 -12.54 -28.15
CA PRO A 162 -26.45 -13.11 -29.33
C PRO A 162 -27.96 -12.82 -29.31
N SER A 163 -28.44 -12.37 -30.47
CA SER A 163 -29.84 -12.02 -30.78
C SER A 163 -30.81 -13.18 -30.69
#